data_AF-A0A2V7JPX2-F1
#
_entry.id   AF-A0A2V7JPX2-F1
#
_cell.length_a   1.000
_cell.length_b   1.000
_cell.length_c   1.000
_cell.angle_alpha   90.00
_cell.angle_beta   90.00
_cell.angle_gamma   90.00
#
_symmetry.space_group_name_H-M   'P 1'
#
loop_
_entity.id
_entity.type
_entity.pdbx_description
1 polymer ?
#
loop_
_entity_poly.entity_id
_entity_poly.type
_entity_poly.pdbx_seq_one_letter_code
_entity_poly.pdbx_strand_id
1 'polypeptide(L)'
;MRPAPRSPLLALLGCLLGLSRVGIAQIPTNVPQPAQAQAALQQAIQQNPGLADVLRQRLQQSGLTPDQIRARLQASGYPANLLDAYLGGTTPGPSVAPGANELAAVQALGLAPITLPVAALPVDTGLVRAARGVAPVEAPSRVFGVDVFRRTTTQFLPLLSGPVPADYKLGPGDQLVLILTGDVELAYTLQVTREGFVL
;
A
#
# COMPACT_ATOMS: atom_id res chain seq x y z
N MET A 1 -17.43 -52.39 -59.24
CA MET A 1 -16.07 -51.85 -59.48
C MET A 1 -16.20 -50.58 -60.31
N ARG A 2 -15.96 -49.41 -59.72
CA ARG A 2 -15.74 -48.15 -60.45
C ARG A 2 -14.79 -47.26 -59.63
N PRO A 3 -13.78 -46.64 -60.27
CA PRO A 3 -12.67 -45.96 -59.60
C PRO A 3 -12.93 -44.47 -59.31
N ALA A 4 -12.23 -43.94 -58.31
CA ALA A 4 -11.93 -42.51 -58.11
C ALA A 4 -10.87 -42.05 -59.16
N PRO A 5 -10.62 -40.74 -59.45
CA PRO A 5 -10.18 -39.75 -58.45
C PRO A 5 -10.51 -38.24 -58.67
N ARG A 6 -10.52 -37.50 -57.54
CA ARG A 6 -10.03 -36.12 -57.23
C ARG A 6 -10.07 -35.05 -58.35
N SER A 7 -10.80 -33.94 -58.21
CA SER A 7 -10.48 -32.71 -57.41
C SER A 7 -11.37 -31.53 -57.93
N PRO A 8 -11.14 -30.25 -57.56
CA PRO A 8 -11.42 -29.52 -56.31
C PRO A 8 -12.56 -28.48 -56.52
N LEU A 9 -12.73 -27.52 -55.58
CA LEU A 9 -13.20 -26.12 -55.77
C LEU A 9 -14.41 -25.68 -54.90
N LEU A 10 -14.12 -24.73 -54.00
CA LEU A 10 -14.94 -23.60 -53.52
C LEU A 10 -16.35 -23.86 -52.93
N ALA A 11 -16.46 -23.69 -51.60
CA ALA A 11 -17.63 -23.02 -51.00
C ALA A 11 -17.28 -22.39 -49.64
N LEU A 12 -17.54 -21.08 -49.55
CA LEU A 12 -17.65 -20.26 -48.35
C LEU A 12 -18.32 -20.96 -47.16
N LEU A 13 -17.79 -20.78 -45.95
CA LEU A 13 -18.56 -20.25 -44.82
C LEU A 13 -17.64 -19.91 -43.63
N GLY A 14 -17.91 -18.76 -43.02
CA GLY A 14 -17.10 -18.19 -41.96
C GLY A 14 -17.06 -19.02 -40.67
N CYS A 15 -15.97 -18.85 -39.94
CA CYS A 15 -15.96 -19.10 -38.52
C CYS A 15 -15.06 -18.06 -37.85
N LEU A 16 -15.68 -17.16 -37.08
CA LEU A 16 -15.01 -16.40 -36.05
C LEU A 16 -14.30 -17.37 -35.11
N LEU A 17 -12.98 -17.32 -35.05
CA LEU A 17 -12.21 -17.86 -33.92
C LEU A 17 -11.36 -16.71 -33.38
N GLY A 18 -11.88 -16.14 -32.28
CA GLY A 18 -11.23 -15.09 -31.53
C GLY A 18 -9.90 -15.59 -30.98
N LEU A 19 -8.82 -14.89 -31.33
CA LEU A 19 -7.56 -14.95 -30.62
C LEU A 19 -7.77 -14.29 -29.27
N SER A 20 -8.12 -15.08 -28.26
CA SER A 20 -8.04 -14.73 -26.85
C SER A 20 -6.57 -14.48 -26.50
N ARG A 21 -6.14 -13.21 -26.57
CA ARG A 21 -4.92 -12.78 -25.90
C ARG A 21 -5.14 -12.89 -24.40
N VAL A 22 -4.61 -13.97 -23.81
CA VAL A 22 -4.38 -14.08 -22.38
C VAL A 22 -3.35 -13.00 -22.02
N GLY A 23 -3.84 -11.84 -21.55
CA GLY A 23 -3.00 -10.83 -20.93
C GLY A 23 -2.52 -11.36 -19.59
N ILE A 24 -1.22 -11.61 -19.48
CA ILE A 24 -0.55 -11.89 -18.21
C ILE A 24 -0.64 -10.60 -17.39
N ALA A 25 -1.55 -10.57 -16.41
CA ALA A 25 -1.67 -9.46 -15.47
C ALA A 25 -0.42 -9.42 -14.59
N GLN A 26 0.48 -8.48 -14.86
CA GLN A 26 1.56 -8.13 -13.93
C GLN A 26 0.94 -7.41 -12.74
N ILE A 27 0.85 -8.10 -11.61
CA ILE A 27 0.53 -7.50 -10.31
C ILE A 27 1.74 -6.62 -9.94
N PRO A 28 1.60 -5.29 -9.78
CA PRO A 28 2.69 -4.47 -9.29
C PRO A 28 2.86 -4.76 -7.79
N THR A 29 3.81 -5.62 -7.47
CA THR A 29 4.28 -5.85 -6.10
C THR A 29 5.12 -4.65 -5.66
N ASN A 30 4.50 -3.51 -5.36
CA ASN A 30 5.20 -2.40 -4.74
C ASN A 30 5.36 -2.71 -3.24
N VAL A 31 6.35 -3.55 -2.92
CA VAL A 31 6.78 -3.81 -1.53
C VAL A 31 7.55 -2.56 -1.08
N PRO A 32 7.08 -1.84 -0.04
CA PRO A 32 7.80 -0.68 0.47
C PRO A 32 9.25 -1.04 0.79
N GLN A 33 10.19 -0.20 0.38
CA GLN A 33 11.61 -0.38 0.71
C GLN A 33 11.76 -0.47 2.25
N PRO A 34 12.55 -1.42 2.77
CA PRO A 34 12.66 -1.67 4.21
C PRO A 34 13.06 -0.43 5.04
N ALA A 35 13.78 0.52 4.43
CA ALA A 35 14.17 1.77 5.08
C ALA A 35 12.98 2.68 5.46
N GLN A 36 11.93 2.76 4.63
CA GLN A 36 10.76 3.61 4.88
C GLN A 36 9.86 3.03 5.97
N ALA A 37 9.78 1.69 6.04
CA ALA A 37 9.05 0.99 7.10
C ALA A 37 9.71 1.21 8.47
N GLN A 38 11.03 1.25 8.53
CA GLN A 38 11.78 1.53 9.76
C GLN A 38 11.51 2.97 10.25
N ALA A 39 11.55 3.96 9.36
CA ALA A 39 11.27 5.37 9.70
C ALA A 39 9.83 5.58 10.22
N ALA A 40 8.85 4.92 9.59
CA ALA A 40 7.45 4.97 10.04
C ALA A 40 7.26 4.35 11.43
N LEU A 41 7.98 3.26 11.75
CA LEU A 41 7.96 2.65 13.08
C LEU A 41 8.57 3.58 14.14
N GLN A 42 9.66 4.28 13.84
CA GLN A 42 10.24 5.25 14.76
C GLN A 42 9.29 6.43 15.05
N GLN A 43 8.61 6.96 14.02
CA GLN A 43 7.60 8.00 14.20
C GLN A 43 6.40 7.50 15.01
N ALA A 44 5.93 6.27 14.76
CA ALA A 44 4.84 5.67 15.52
C ALA A 44 5.21 5.47 17.01
N ILE A 45 6.44 5.08 17.32
CA ILE A 45 6.91 4.95 18.72
C ILE A 45 6.96 6.32 19.40
N GLN A 46 7.36 7.38 18.67
CA GLN A 46 7.44 8.75 19.20
C GLN A 46 6.08 9.38 19.48
N GLN A 47 5.09 9.09 18.63
CA GLN A 47 3.71 9.58 18.76
C GLN A 47 2.92 8.86 19.86
N ASN A 48 3.37 7.68 20.30
CA ASN A 48 2.66 6.87 21.29
C ASN A 48 3.47 6.72 22.58
N PRO A 49 3.56 7.76 23.43
CA PRO A 49 4.25 7.68 24.72
C PRO A 49 3.60 6.67 25.69
N GLY A 50 2.32 6.33 25.51
CA GLY A 50 1.59 5.35 26.34
C GLY A 50 1.92 3.87 26.05
N LEU A 51 2.77 3.55 25.08
CA LEU A 51 3.11 2.15 24.78
C LEU A 51 3.87 1.47 25.91
N ALA A 52 4.69 2.23 26.64
CA ALA A 52 5.34 1.75 27.84
C ALA A 52 4.29 1.29 28.88
N ASP A 53 3.19 2.03 29.04
CA ASP A 53 2.14 1.71 30.00
C ASP A 53 1.35 0.47 29.59
N VAL A 54 1.01 0.36 28.31
CA VAL A 54 0.34 -0.82 27.74
C VAL A 54 1.22 -2.07 27.89
N LEU A 55 2.53 -1.92 27.68
CA LEU A 55 3.49 -3.01 27.85
C LEU A 55 3.55 -3.48 29.31
N ARG A 56 3.63 -2.54 30.27
CA ARG A 56 3.59 -2.86 31.71
C ARG A 56 2.31 -3.57 32.11
N GLN A 57 1.16 -3.07 31.68
CA GLN A 57 -0.14 -3.70 31.95
C GLN A 57 -0.21 -5.12 31.37
N ARG A 58 0.32 -5.34 30.17
CA ARG A 58 0.36 -6.67 29.55
C ARG A 58 1.25 -7.65 30.29
N LEU A 59 2.42 -7.20 30.74
CA LEU A 59 3.31 -8.04 31.55
C LEU A 59 2.67 -8.40 32.88
N GLN A 60 1.99 -7.45 33.54
CA GLN A 60 1.23 -7.70 34.76
C GLN A 60 0.07 -8.69 34.54
N GLN A 61 -0.68 -8.55 33.43
CA GLN A 61 -1.77 -9.46 33.07
C GLN A 61 -1.29 -10.86 32.68
N SER A 62 -0.06 -11.01 32.20
CA SER A 62 0.50 -12.31 31.84
C SER A 62 0.69 -13.23 33.04
N GLY A 63 0.74 -12.68 34.26
CA GLY A 63 0.97 -13.44 35.49
C GLY A 63 2.35 -14.10 35.58
N LEU A 64 3.25 -13.79 34.64
CA LEU A 64 4.61 -14.32 34.61
C LEU A 64 5.48 -13.59 35.63
N THR A 65 6.30 -14.36 36.36
CA THR A 65 7.28 -13.75 37.28
C THR A 65 8.46 -13.17 36.49
N PRO A 66 9.15 -12.13 37.00
CA PRO A 66 10.32 -11.56 36.34
C PRO A 66 11.38 -12.60 35.95
N ASP A 67 11.61 -13.62 36.78
CA ASP A 67 12.59 -14.68 36.50
C ASP A 67 12.13 -15.63 35.39
N GLN A 68 10.83 -15.93 35.31
CA GLN A 68 10.27 -16.71 34.20
C GLN A 68 10.38 -15.95 32.87
N ILE A 69 10.20 -14.63 32.91
CA ILE A 69 10.34 -13.77 31.74
C ILE A 69 11.79 -13.77 31.27
N ARG A 70 12.76 -13.60 32.18
CA ARG A 70 14.19 -13.67 31.88
C ARG A 70 14.60 -15.00 31.25
N ALA A 71 14.19 -16.12 31.85
CA ALA A 71 14.49 -17.45 31.33
C ALA A 71 13.93 -17.67 29.92
N ARG A 72 12.71 -17.17 29.66
CA ARG A 72 12.08 -17.26 28.34
C ARG A 72 12.70 -16.34 27.30
N LEU A 73 13.13 -15.13 27.69
CA LEU A 73 13.89 -14.22 26.84
C LEU A 73 15.24 -14.83 26.43
N GLN A 74 15.96 -15.44 27.39
CA GLN A 74 17.21 -16.14 27.10
C GLN A 74 17.00 -17.32 26.17
N ALA A 75 15.94 -18.11 26.37
CA ALA A 75 15.58 -19.21 25.49
C ALA A 75 15.25 -18.75 24.06
N SER A 76 14.75 -17.52 23.88
CA SER A 76 14.50 -16.91 22.58
C SER A 76 15.68 -16.10 22.02
N GLY A 77 16.84 -16.11 22.69
CA GLY A 77 18.06 -15.43 22.23
C GLY A 77 18.11 -13.92 22.51
N TYR A 78 17.19 -13.39 23.32
CA TYR A 78 17.17 -11.99 23.75
C TYR A 78 17.90 -11.81 25.08
N PRO A 79 18.45 -10.61 25.36
CA PRO A 79 19.10 -10.33 26.63
C PRO A 79 18.08 -10.37 27.79
N ALA A 80 18.44 -11.02 28.90
CA ALA A 80 17.54 -11.22 30.04
C ALA A 80 17.04 -9.91 30.66
N ASN A 81 17.84 -8.85 30.59
CA ASN A 81 17.56 -7.54 31.16
C ASN A 81 16.75 -6.60 30.23
N LEU A 82 16.35 -7.04 29.04
CA LEU A 82 15.66 -6.18 28.05
C LEU A 82 14.36 -5.59 28.61
N LEU A 83 13.57 -6.42 29.30
CA LEU A 83 12.25 -6.02 29.82
C LEU A 83 12.29 -5.55 31.28
N ASP A 84 13.46 -5.50 31.91
CA ASP A 84 13.60 -5.21 33.35
C ASP A 84 13.07 -3.82 33.73
N ALA A 85 13.25 -2.84 32.84
CA ALA A 85 12.70 -1.49 32.96
C ALA A 85 11.16 -1.43 32.99
N TYR A 86 10.49 -2.46 32.47
CA TYR A 86 9.02 -2.58 32.45
C TYR A 86 8.48 -3.53 33.52
N LEU A 87 9.34 -4.33 34.16
CA LEU A 87 8.98 -5.28 35.22
C LEU A 87 9.01 -4.63 36.61
N GLY A 88 9.80 -3.57 36.81
CA GLY A 88 10.00 -2.89 38.09
C GLY A 88 9.22 -1.57 38.24
N GLY A 89 8.45 -1.46 39.31
CA GLY A 89 7.69 -0.25 39.70
C GLY A 89 8.34 0.63 40.77
N THR A 90 9.67 0.62 40.95
CA THR A 90 10.29 1.31 42.12
C THR A 90 11.48 2.22 41.83
N THR A 91 11.83 2.47 40.56
CA THR A 91 12.77 3.56 40.25
C THR A 91 12.15 4.46 39.19
N PRO A 92 11.84 5.73 39.49
CA PRO A 92 11.41 6.70 38.49
C PRO A 92 12.62 7.09 37.64
N GLY A 93 13.00 6.20 36.72
CA GLY A 93 13.83 6.54 35.57
C GLY A 93 12.96 7.14 34.46
N PRO A 94 13.54 7.79 33.45
CA PRO A 94 12.78 8.22 32.28
C PRO A 94 12.02 7.02 31.73
N SER A 95 10.71 7.15 31.55
CA SER A 95 9.87 6.15 30.89
C SER A 95 10.39 5.98 29.45
N VAL A 96 11.29 5.00 29.25
CA VAL A 96 11.86 4.71 27.95
C VAL A 96 10.75 4.12 27.10
N ALA A 97 10.42 4.79 26.00
CA ALA A 97 9.48 4.26 25.03
C ALA A 97 9.98 2.90 24.52
N PRO A 98 9.15 1.84 24.54
CA PRO A 98 9.57 0.53 24.06
C PRO A 98 9.95 0.60 22.58
N GLY A 99 11.18 0.20 22.30
CA GLY A 99 11.71 0.11 20.95
C GLY A 99 11.27 -1.16 20.23
N ALA A 100 11.81 -1.34 19.02
CA ALA A 100 11.49 -2.50 18.18
C ALA A 100 11.91 -3.83 18.83
N ASN A 101 13.01 -3.84 19.58
CA ASN A 101 13.56 -5.04 20.21
C ASN A 101 12.72 -5.49 21.41
N GLU A 102 12.23 -4.53 22.20
CA GLU A 102 11.31 -4.73 23.32
C GLU A 102 9.99 -5.33 22.83
N LEU A 103 9.44 -4.77 21.75
CA LEU A 103 8.20 -5.24 21.13
C LEU A 103 8.35 -6.65 20.55
N ALA A 104 9.48 -6.95 19.90
CA ALA A 104 9.78 -8.28 19.39
C ALA A 104 9.97 -9.31 20.52
N ALA A 105 10.65 -8.91 21.60
CA ALA A 105 10.84 -9.75 22.78
C ALA A 105 9.52 -10.14 23.45
N VAL A 106 8.55 -9.22 23.50
CA VAL A 106 7.20 -9.48 24.04
C VAL A 106 6.42 -10.45 23.17
N GLN A 107 6.60 -10.38 21.84
CA GLN A 107 6.04 -11.37 20.92
C GLN A 107 6.69 -12.75 21.12
N ALA A 108 8.01 -12.80 21.33
CA ALA A 108 8.73 -14.05 21.63
C ALA A 108 8.33 -14.65 22.99
N LEU A 109 7.89 -13.82 23.94
CA LEU A 109 7.30 -14.25 25.20
C LEU A 109 5.94 -14.95 25.01
N GLY A 110 5.40 -14.97 23.78
CA GLY A 110 4.12 -15.59 23.44
C GLY A 110 2.92 -14.77 23.87
N LEU A 111 3.13 -13.50 24.24
CA LEU A 111 2.04 -12.57 24.49
C LEU A 111 1.55 -12.04 23.14
N ALA A 112 0.25 -11.78 23.02
CA ALA A 112 -0.31 -11.21 21.80
C ALA A 112 0.50 -9.97 21.38
N PRO A 113 0.80 -9.77 20.08
CA PRO A 113 1.52 -8.59 19.64
C PRO A 113 0.75 -7.33 20.08
N ILE A 114 1.47 -6.31 20.57
CA ILE A 114 0.88 -4.97 20.68
C ILE A 114 0.71 -4.52 19.24
N THR A 115 -0.50 -4.72 18.71
CA THR A 115 -0.83 -4.26 17.36
C THR A 115 -1.02 -2.77 17.49
N LEU A 116 0.07 -2.04 17.28
CA LEU A 116 -0.05 -0.63 16.97
C LEU A 116 -0.90 -0.57 15.71
N PRO A 117 -2.00 0.19 15.68
CA PRO A 117 -2.44 0.73 14.41
C PRO A 117 -1.32 1.67 13.99
N VAL A 118 -0.25 1.10 13.41
CA VAL A 118 0.50 1.79 12.39
C VAL A 118 -0.58 2.00 11.35
N ALA A 119 -1.22 3.17 11.42
CA ALA A 119 -1.81 3.76 10.26
C ALA A 119 -0.63 3.87 9.29
N ALA A 120 -0.38 2.78 8.55
CA ALA A 120 0.04 2.90 7.20
C ALA A 120 -1.04 3.81 6.64
N LEU A 121 -0.76 5.12 6.64
CA LEU A 121 -1.64 6.09 6.03
C LEU A 121 -1.85 5.49 4.66
N PRO A 122 -3.07 5.00 4.35
CA PRO A 122 -3.30 4.47 3.03
C PRO A 122 -2.91 5.61 2.10
N VAL A 123 -2.01 5.33 1.15
CA VAL A 123 -1.77 6.28 0.06
C VAL A 123 -3.15 6.65 -0.43
N ASP A 124 -3.48 7.93 -0.33
CA ASP A 124 -4.81 8.47 -0.58
C ASP A 124 -5.09 8.37 -2.08
N THR A 125 -5.39 7.14 -2.49
CA THR A 125 -5.74 6.76 -3.86
C THR A 125 -7.25 6.90 -4.05
N GLY A 126 -7.97 7.49 -3.10
CA GLY A 126 -9.43 7.57 -3.09
C GLY A 126 -10.12 6.20 -2.94
N LEU A 127 -9.37 5.12 -2.75
CA LEU A 127 -9.89 3.75 -2.65
C LEU A 127 -10.00 3.32 -1.19
N VAL A 128 -11.07 3.77 -0.52
CA VAL A 128 -11.46 3.18 0.76
C VAL A 128 -12.06 1.80 0.47
N ARG A 129 -11.36 0.72 0.87
CA ARG A 129 -12.00 -0.58 0.98
C ARG A 129 -13.11 -0.44 2.02
N ALA A 130 -14.35 -0.34 1.58
CA ALA A 130 -15.50 -0.56 2.44
C ALA A 130 -15.36 -1.97 3.00
N ALA A 131 -14.85 -2.08 4.23
CA ALA A 131 -15.03 -3.26 5.04
C ALA A 131 -16.54 -3.46 5.07
N ARG A 132 -17.01 -4.48 4.35
CA ARG A 132 -18.42 -4.81 4.18
C ARG A 132 -18.96 -5.34 5.51
N GLY A 133 -19.01 -4.49 6.52
CA GLY A 133 -19.97 -4.59 7.60
C GLY A 133 -21.24 -3.94 7.07
N VAL A 134 -22.31 -4.72 6.97
CA VAL A 134 -23.65 -4.22 6.72
C VAL A 134 -24.03 -3.38 7.95
N ALA A 135 -23.55 -2.13 8.00
CA ALA A 135 -24.02 -1.16 8.98
C ALA A 135 -25.46 -0.80 8.59
N PRO A 136 -26.38 -0.71 9.57
CA PRO A 136 -27.75 -0.31 9.29
C PRO A 136 -27.74 1.07 8.62
N VAL A 137 -28.61 1.27 7.64
CA VAL A 137 -28.81 2.55 6.96
C VAL A 137 -29.19 3.58 8.03
N GLU A 138 -28.20 4.34 8.51
CA GLU A 138 -28.43 5.39 9.50
C GLU A 138 -29.32 6.46 8.89
N ALA A 139 -30.27 6.98 9.68
CA ALA A 139 -31.18 8.01 9.22
C ALA A 139 -30.41 9.25 8.72
N PRO A 140 -30.92 9.95 7.68
CA PRO A 140 -30.28 11.14 7.14
C PRO A 140 -30.16 12.23 8.21
N SER A 141 -29.01 12.89 8.25
CA SER A 141 -28.75 13.98 9.18
C SER A 141 -29.62 15.19 8.81
N ARG A 142 -30.17 15.87 9.83
CA ARG A 142 -30.91 17.13 9.63
C ARG A 142 -29.97 18.32 9.36
N VAL A 143 -28.68 18.14 9.54
CA VAL A 143 -27.66 19.17 9.32
C VAL A 143 -27.18 19.06 7.88
N PHE A 144 -27.35 20.15 7.12
CA PHE A 144 -26.91 20.26 5.74
C PHE A 144 -25.43 19.85 5.60
N GLY A 145 -25.14 18.96 4.65
CA GLY A 145 -23.77 18.54 4.32
C GLY A 145 -23.21 17.36 5.14
N VAL A 146 -23.78 17.00 6.30
CA VAL A 146 -23.26 15.90 7.13
C VAL A 146 -23.29 14.56 6.38
N ASP A 147 -24.36 14.31 5.62
CA ASP A 147 -24.48 13.06 4.84
C ASP A 147 -23.55 13.01 3.62
N VAL A 148 -22.94 14.13 3.20
CA VAL A 148 -21.93 14.15 2.12
C VAL A 148 -20.62 13.56 2.62
N PHE A 149 -20.22 13.90 3.85
CA PHE A 149 -18.97 13.41 4.47
C PHE A 149 -19.12 12.04 5.14
N ARG A 150 -20.34 11.61 5.47
CA ARG A 150 -20.62 10.24 5.95
C ARG A 150 -20.50 9.17 4.86
N ARG A 151 -20.52 9.56 3.58
CA ARG A 151 -20.32 8.63 2.47
C ARG A 151 -18.86 8.20 2.42
N THR A 152 -18.62 6.93 2.70
CA THR A 152 -17.29 6.28 2.73
C THR A 152 -16.59 6.23 1.36
N THR A 153 -17.23 6.68 0.28
CA THR A 153 -16.66 6.63 -1.08
C THR A 153 -16.78 7.96 -1.78
N THR A 154 -15.66 8.66 -1.91
CA THR A 154 -15.47 9.68 -2.95
C THR A 154 -14.78 8.98 -4.11
N GLN A 155 -15.52 8.16 -4.86
CA GLN A 155 -15.01 7.56 -6.11
C GLN A 155 -14.87 8.66 -7.18
N PHE A 156 -13.88 9.51 -6.99
CA PHE A 156 -13.33 10.35 -8.03
C PHE A 156 -12.38 9.46 -8.83
N LEU A 157 -12.87 8.94 -9.97
CA LEU A 157 -12.02 8.32 -10.98
C LEU A 157 -11.75 9.39 -12.03
N PRO A 158 -10.70 10.23 -11.86
CA PRO A 158 -10.35 11.16 -12.90
C PRO A 158 -10.04 10.39 -14.17
N LEU A 159 -10.61 10.85 -15.29
CA LEU A 159 -10.17 10.39 -16.60
C LEU A 159 -8.76 10.96 -16.81
N LEU A 160 -7.74 10.15 -16.51
CA LEU A 160 -6.32 10.50 -16.64
C LEU A 160 -5.86 10.61 -18.10
N SER A 161 -6.75 10.31 -19.05
CA SER A 161 -6.47 10.36 -20.48
C SER A 161 -7.73 10.78 -21.23
N GLY A 162 -7.58 11.79 -22.08
CA GLY A 162 -8.59 12.24 -23.04
C GLY A 162 -7.90 12.99 -24.17
N PRO A 163 -8.58 13.20 -25.31
CA PRO A 163 -8.06 14.06 -26.37
C PRO A 163 -7.71 15.44 -25.83
N VAL A 164 -6.55 15.94 -26.23
CA VAL A 164 -6.13 17.32 -25.94
C VAL A 164 -7.05 18.26 -26.74
N PRO A 165 -7.60 19.33 -26.14
CA PRO A 165 -8.49 20.25 -26.84
C PRO A 165 -7.74 21.07 -27.90
N ALA A 166 -8.46 21.58 -28.91
CA ALA A 166 -7.85 22.29 -30.03
C ALA A 166 -7.18 23.63 -29.65
N ASP A 167 -7.58 24.21 -28.51
CA ASP A 167 -7.03 25.45 -27.95
C ASP A 167 -5.97 25.19 -26.86
N TYR A 168 -5.44 23.98 -26.78
CA TYR A 168 -4.39 23.64 -25.82
C TYR A 168 -3.12 24.46 -26.06
N LYS A 169 -2.64 25.08 -24.98
CA LYS A 169 -1.39 25.83 -24.98
C LYS A 169 -0.27 24.96 -24.45
N LEU A 170 0.79 24.83 -25.23
CA LEU A 170 2.00 24.13 -24.81
C LEU A 170 2.59 24.79 -23.56
N GLY A 171 2.95 23.96 -22.59
CA GLY A 171 3.51 24.38 -21.32
C GLY A 171 4.76 23.60 -20.92
N PRO A 172 5.49 24.06 -19.89
CA PRO A 172 6.62 23.35 -19.34
C PRO A 172 6.28 21.92 -18.92
N GLY A 173 7.11 20.95 -19.31
CA GLY A 173 6.90 19.53 -19.05
C GLY A 173 6.12 18.79 -20.14
N ASP A 174 5.58 19.50 -21.13
CA ASP A 174 5.04 18.87 -22.33
C ASP A 174 6.15 18.25 -23.17
N GLN A 175 5.82 17.18 -23.89
CA GLN A 175 6.71 16.51 -24.84
C GLN A 175 6.12 16.56 -26.24
N LEU A 176 6.97 16.89 -27.20
CA LEU A 176 6.66 16.92 -28.62
C LEU A 176 7.37 15.76 -29.30
N VAL A 177 6.70 15.14 -30.27
CA VAL A 177 7.32 14.16 -31.16
C VAL A 177 7.46 14.79 -32.53
N LEU A 178 8.69 15.06 -32.94
CA LEU A 178 9.01 15.60 -34.26
C LEU A 178 9.40 14.45 -35.18
N ILE A 179 8.56 14.21 -36.20
CA ILE A 179 8.81 13.22 -37.24
C ILE A 179 9.28 13.99 -38.49
N LEU A 180 10.49 13.71 -38.94
CA LEU A 180 11.04 14.21 -40.19
C LEU A 180 10.96 13.10 -41.23
N THR A 181 10.29 13.38 -42.34
CA THR A 181 10.03 12.40 -43.40
C THR A 181 10.68 12.86 -44.71
N GLY A 182 11.24 11.91 -45.47
CA GLY A 182 11.96 12.16 -46.73
C GLY A 182 12.61 10.86 -47.22
N ASP A 183 13.82 10.96 -47.81
CA ASP A 183 14.62 9.78 -48.18
C ASP A 183 15.03 8.93 -46.95
N VAL A 184 15.12 9.58 -45.79
CA VAL A 184 15.37 8.95 -44.49
C VAL A 184 14.35 9.49 -43.49
N GLU A 185 13.82 8.60 -42.65
CA GLU A 185 12.89 8.95 -41.58
C GLU A 185 13.64 9.13 -40.25
N LEU A 186 13.37 10.24 -39.56
CA LEU A 186 13.94 10.54 -38.24
C LEU A 186 12.81 10.92 -37.28
N ALA A 187 12.91 10.46 -36.04
CA ALA A 187 11.95 10.80 -34.98
C ALA A 187 12.70 11.33 -33.75
N TYR A 188 12.33 12.53 -33.30
CA TYR A 188 12.90 13.17 -32.12
C TYR A 188 11.82 13.38 -31.07
N THR A 189 12.17 13.13 -29.81
CA THR A 189 11.33 13.52 -28.66
C THR A 189 11.93 14.78 -28.06
N LEU A 190 11.15 15.86 -28.09
CA LEU A 190 11.59 17.18 -27.67
C LEU A 190 10.82 17.60 -26.43
N GLN A 191 11.50 18.11 -25.42
CA GLN A 191 10.88 18.55 -24.17
C GLN A 191 10.65 20.07 -24.16
N VAL A 192 9.52 20.50 -23.64
CA VAL A 192 9.24 21.93 -23.40
C VAL A 192 9.76 22.30 -22.02
N THR A 193 10.75 23.18 -21.98
CA THR A 193 11.37 23.68 -20.74
C THR A 193 10.49 24.70 -20.03
N ARG A 194 10.85 25.04 -18.79
CA ARG A 194 10.17 26.08 -18.00
C ARG A 194 10.23 27.47 -18.63
N GLU A 195 11.28 27.73 -19.38
CA GLU A 195 11.52 28.99 -20.10
C GLU A 195 10.75 29.05 -21.43
N GLY A 196 10.09 27.95 -21.83
CA GLY A 196 9.37 27.84 -23.10
C GLY A 196 10.24 27.40 -24.29
N PHE A 197 11.50 27.03 -24.09
CA PHE A 197 12.34 26.43 -25.14
C PHE A 197 11.99 24.96 -25.38
N VAL A 198 12.15 24.53 -26.64
CA VAL A 198 12.02 23.14 -27.08
C VAL A 198 13.43 22.57 -27.30
N LEU A 199 13.77 21.50 -26.57
CA LEU A 199 15.10 20.88 -26.58
C LEU A 199 15.03 19.41 -26.99
#